data_AF-A0A930H345-F1
#
_entry.id   AF-A0A930H345-F1
#
_cell.length_a   1.000
_cell.length_b   1.000
_cell.length_c   1.000
_cell.angle_alpha   90.00
_cell.angle_beta   90.00
_cell.angle_gamma   90.00
#
_symmetry.space_group_name_H-M   'P 1'
#
loop_
_entity.id
_entity.type
_entity.pdbx_description
1 polymer ?
#
loop_
_entity_poly.entity_id
_entity_poly.type
_entity_poly.pdbx_seq_one_letter_code
_entity_poly.pdbx_strand_id
1 'polypeptide(L)'
;MAEKSYLDQFAKVISDMLDIDVLIVDKNLNLLGKCLVYYDLYQKIDYGSLLSDVIKNGENYFVKNRKSIIKCKECVGYNQCKIEGFVGVPIRENTEIIGALA
;
A
#
# COMPACT_ATOMS: atom_id res chain seq x y z
N MET A 1 -21.40 12.45 11.28
CA MET A 1 -20.19 12.40 10.44
C MET A 1 -19.19 11.54 11.19
N ALA A 2 -18.78 10.39 10.63
CA ALA A 2 -17.79 9.55 11.28
C ALA A 2 -16.46 10.34 11.36
N GLU A 3 -15.91 10.43 12.57
CA GLU A 3 -14.62 11.07 12.80
C GLU A 3 -13.56 10.34 11.97
N LYS A 4 -12.84 11.05 11.10
CA LYS A 4 -11.77 10.45 10.29
C LYS A 4 -10.66 10.01 11.24
N SER A 5 -10.27 8.74 11.15
CA SER A 5 -9.13 8.17 11.89
C SER A 5 -7.91 9.08 11.73
N TYR A 6 -7.11 9.23 12.79
CA TYR A 6 -5.81 9.91 12.71
C TYR A 6 -4.96 9.40 11.54
N LEU A 7 -5.04 8.09 11.25
CA LEU A 7 -4.33 7.47 10.14
C LEU A 7 -4.86 7.89 8.77
N ASP A 8 -6.17 8.16 8.62
CA ASP A 8 -6.71 8.71 7.37
C ASP A 8 -6.24 10.15 7.15
N GLN A 9 -6.14 10.93 8.22
CA GLN A 9 -5.62 12.30 8.16
C GLN A 9 -4.14 12.31 7.79
N PHE A 10 -3.36 11.41 8.39
CA PHE A 10 -1.95 11.24 8.05
C PHE A 10 -1.76 10.79 6.59
N ALA A 11 -2.52 9.78 6.14
CA ALA A 11 -2.52 9.34 4.75
C ALA A 11 -2.89 10.48 3.79
N LYS A 12 -3.85 11.33 4.17
CA LYS A 12 -4.23 12.51 3.40
C LYS A 12 -3.09 13.51 3.25
N VAL A 13 -2.34 13.82 4.31
CA VAL A 13 -1.20 14.76 4.23
C VAL A 13 -0.15 14.27 3.23
N ILE A 14 0.18 12.97 3.26
CA ILE A 14 1.15 12.38 2.31
C ILE A 14 0.59 12.41 0.89
N SER A 15 -0.67 12.01 0.73
CA SER A 15 -1.37 11.99 -0.56
C SER A 15 -1.43 13.38 -1.19
N ASP A 16 -1.77 14.42 -0.41
CA ASP A 16 -1.82 15.80 -0.89
C ASP A 16 -0.42 16.34 -1.26
N MET A 17 0.64 15.88 -0.59
CA MET A 17 2.02 16.32 -0.87
C MET A 17 2.61 15.64 -2.12
N LEU A 18 2.28 14.37 -2.35
CA LEU A 18 2.91 13.55 -3.40
C LEU A 18 2.01 13.27 -4.60
N ASP A 19 0.72 13.62 -4.52
CA ASP A 19 -0.31 13.33 -5.52
C ASP A 19 -0.41 11.82 -5.85
N ILE A 20 -0.47 11.00 -4.80
CA ILE A 20 -0.58 9.54 -4.87
C ILE A 20 -1.68 9.02 -3.96
N ASP A 21 -2.18 7.83 -4.26
CA ASP A 21 -2.97 7.05 -3.30
C ASP A 21 -2.05 6.56 -2.17
N VAL A 22 -2.58 6.56 -0.94
CA VAL A 22 -1.85 6.12 0.26
C VAL A 22 -2.69 5.12 1.04
N LEU A 23 -2.07 4.01 1.43
CA LEU A 23 -2.60 2.93 2.23
C LEU A 23 -1.70 2.70 3.45
N ILE A 24 -2.33 2.50 4.61
CA ILE A 24 -1.66 2.15 5.86
C ILE A 24 -2.28 0.86 6.37
N VAL A 25 -1.47 -0.18 6.54
CA VAL A 25 -1.91 -1.51 6.96
C VAL A 25 -1.13 -2.02 8.16
N ASP A 26 -1.74 -2.90 8.95
CA ASP A 26 -1.03 -3.69 9.96
C ASP A 26 -0.27 -4.88 9.34
N LYS A 27 0.47 -5.62 10.17
CA LYS A 27 1.22 -6.82 9.75
C LYS A 27 0.36 -7.95 9.18
N ASN A 28 -0.96 -7.91 9.40
CA ASN A 28 -1.92 -8.88 8.87
C ASN A 28 -2.65 -8.35 7.62
N LEU A 29 -2.19 -7.23 7.05
CA LEU A 29 -2.79 -6.55 5.89
C LEU A 29 -4.18 -5.94 6.17
N ASN A 30 -4.57 -5.78 7.44
CA ASN A 30 -5.78 -5.05 7.77
C ASN A 30 -5.57 -3.56 7.49
N LEU A 31 -6.52 -2.95 6.78
CA LEU A 31 -6.48 -1.53 6.46
C LEU A 31 -6.74 -0.69 7.73
N LEU A 32 -5.75 0.08 8.15
CA LEU A 32 -5.82 0.97 9.31
C LEU A 32 -6.12 2.42 8.93
N GLY A 33 -5.70 2.84 7.73
CA GLY A 33 -5.98 4.17 7.19
C GLY A 33 -5.71 4.27 5.69
N LYS A 34 -6.35 5.23 5.03
CA LYS A 34 -6.19 5.47 3.60
C LYS A 34 -6.50 6.91 3.16
N CYS A 35 -5.89 7.31 2.06
CA CYS A 35 -6.37 8.40 1.21
C CYS A 35 -6.29 7.94 -0.25
N LEU A 36 -7.42 7.88 -0.93
CA LEU A 36 -7.51 7.42 -2.31
C LEU A 36 -7.98 8.61 -3.15
N VAL A 37 -7.09 9.12 -3.99
CA VAL A 37 -7.32 10.25 -4.91
C VAL A 37 -7.81 9.72 -6.25
N TYR A 38 -7.34 8.54 -6.66
CA TYR A 38 -7.59 7.99 -7.98
C TYR A 38 -8.47 6.73 -7.96
N TYR A 39 -8.47 5.93 -6.87
CA TYR A 39 -9.07 4.59 -6.90
C TYR A 39 -9.97 4.25 -5.70
N ASP A 40 -11.26 4.03 -5.95
CA ASP A 40 -12.20 3.44 -4.97
C ASP A 40 -12.05 1.91 -4.79
N LEU A 41 -11.09 1.27 -5.47
CA LEU A 41 -11.07 -0.17 -5.73
C LEU A 41 -10.26 -1.01 -4.72
N TYR A 42 -9.56 -0.38 -3.76
CA TYR A 42 -8.85 -1.12 -2.71
C TYR A 42 -9.82 -1.57 -1.60
N GLN A 43 -10.71 -2.50 -1.92
CA GLN A 43 -11.54 -3.16 -0.91
C GLN A 43 -10.84 -4.36 -0.27
N LYS A 44 -9.82 -4.93 -0.93
CA LYS A 44 -9.08 -6.07 -0.36
C LYS A 44 -7.63 -6.09 -0.83
N ILE A 45 -6.72 -6.18 0.13
CA ILE A 45 -5.28 -6.35 -0.10
C ILE A 45 -4.98 -7.82 0.14
N ASP A 46 -4.75 -8.57 -0.92
CA ASP A 46 -4.51 -10.01 -0.82
C ASP A 46 -3.03 -10.33 -0.57
N TYR A 47 -2.80 -11.48 0.05
CA TYR A 47 -1.49 -12.11 0.16
C TYR A 47 -0.92 -12.40 -1.24
N GLY A 48 0.35 -12.02 -1.48
CA GLY A 48 1.01 -12.09 -2.79
C GLY A 48 1.09 -10.74 -3.51
N SER A 49 0.51 -9.69 -2.95
CA SER A 49 0.64 -8.31 -3.44
C SER A 49 2.06 -7.73 -3.27
N LEU A 50 2.31 -6.55 -3.85
CA LEU A 50 3.53 -5.78 -3.54
C LEU A 50 3.60 -5.40 -2.07
N LEU A 51 2.47 -5.06 -1.46
CA LEU A 51 2.39 -4.70 -0.04
C LEU A 51 2.67 -5.87 0.90
N SER A 52 2.25 -7.10 0.56
CA SER A 52 2.59 -8.26 1.38
C SER A 52 4.10 -8.53 1.44
N ASP A 53 4.84 -8.23 0.36
CA ASP A 53 6.29 -8.41 0.33
C ASP A 53 7.03 -7.39 1.19
N VAL A 54 6.52 -6.15 1.26
CA VAL A 54 7.05 -5.11 2.16
C VAL A 54 7.02 -5.61 3.60
N ILE A 55 5.90 -6.19 4.03
CA ILE A 55 5.74 -6.72 5.38
C ILE A 55 6.59 -7.97 5.59
N LYS A 56 6.54 -8.92 4.63
CA LYS A 56 7.23 -10.22 4.76
C LYS A 56 8.75 -10.09 4.79
N ASN A 57 9.29 -9.24 3.92
CA ASN A 57 10.74 -9.10 3.77
C ASN A 57 11.29 -7.98 4.67
N GLY A 58 10.43 -7.08 5.13
CA GLY A 58 10.84 -5.94 5.95
C GLY A 58 11.76 -4.99 5.19
N GLU A 59 11.64 -4.92 3.86
CA GLU A 59 12.44 -4.06 2.99
C GLU A 59 11.59 -2.99 2.32
N ASN A 60 12.23 -1.89 1.92
CA ASN A 60 11.58 -0.85 1.14
C ASN A 60 11.43 -1.31 -0.31
N TYR A 61 10.25 -1.11 -0.89
CA TYR A 61 9.97 -1.40 -2.30
C TYR A 61 9.83 -0.10 -3.08
N PHE A 62 10.50 -0.04 -4.23
CA PHE A 62 10.35 1.04 -5.19
C PHE A 62 10.17 0.45 -6.59
N VAL A 63 8.94 0.47 -7.08
CA VAL A 63 8.55 -0.04 -8.39
C VAL A 63 8.10 1.12 -9.25
N LYS A 64 8.89 1.46 -10.26
CA LYS A 64 8.54 2.53 -11.20
C LYS A 64 7.49 2.09 -12.23
N ASN A 65 7.48 0.79 -12.58
CA ASN A 65 6.58 0.25 -13.58
C ASN A 65 6.22 -1.20 -13.24
N ARG A 66 4.93 -1.49 -13.03
CA ARG A 66 4.46 -2.86 -12.72
C ARG A 66 4.86 -3.89 -13.79
N LYS A 67 5.07 -3.47 -15.04
CA LYS A 67 5.50 -4.34 -16.16
C LYS A 67 6.92 -4.87 -15.98
N SER A 68 7.74 -4.31 -15.08
CA SER A 68 9.07 -4.85 -14.78
C SER A 68 9.04 -5.94 -13.70
N ILE A 69 7.90 -6.14 -13.04
CA ILE A 69 7.77 -7.05 -11.89
C ILE A 69 7.09 -8.35 -12.32
N ILE A 70 7.79 -9.48 -12.16
CA ILE A 70 7.31 -10.82 -12.58
C ILE A 70 5.97 -11.15 -11.91
N LYS A 71 5.88 -11.03 -10.58
CA LYS A 71 4.63 -11.32 -9.86
C LYS A 71 3.44 -10.44 -10.27
N CYS A 72 3.69 -9.21 -10.73
CA CYS A 72 2.63 -8.36 -11.25
C CYS A 72 2.10 -8.95 -12.55
N LYS A 73 2.97 -9.44 -13.44
CA LYS A 73 2.56 -10.11 -14.70
C LYS A 73 1.77 -11.40 -14.46
N GLU A 74 2.05 -12.09 -13.36
CA GLU A 74 1.39 -13.34 -12.97
C GLU A 74 0.10 -13.11 -12.17
N CYS A 75 -0.19 -11.87 -11.77
CA CYS A 75 -1.38 -11.53 -11.01
C CYS A 75 -2.64 -11.72 -11.88
N VAL A 76 -3.62 -12.49 -11.38
CA VAL A 76 -4.92 -12.69 -12.03
C VAL A 76 -5.62 -11.36 -12.33
N GLY A 77 -5.45 -10.37 -11.43
CA GLY A 77 -6.01 -9.03 -11.58
C GLY A 77 -5.20 -8.08 -12.46
N TYR A 78 -4.11 -8.50 -13.11
CA TYR A 78 -3.16 -7.60 -13.79
C TYR A 78 -3.81 -6.66 -14.81
N ASN A 79 -4.78 -7.14 -15.58
CA ASN A 79 -5.47 -6.36 -16.62
C ASN A 79 -6.44 -5.32 -16.03
N GLN A 80 -6.91 -5.53 -14.80
CA GLN A 80 -7.81 -4.62 -14.09
C GLN A 80 -7.07 -3.74 -13.07
N CYS A 81 -5.83 -4.10 -12.76
CA CYS A 81 -4.94 -3.34 -11.90
C CYS A 81 -4.63 -1.99 -12.56
N LYS A 82 -4.75 -0.91 -11.78
CA LYS A 82 -4.46 0.46 -12.24
C LYS A 82 -3.16 1.02 -11.63
N ILE A 83 -2.47 0.23 -10.81
CA ILE A 83 -1.17 0.58 -10.23
C ILE A 83 -0.12 0.57 -11.35
N GLU A 84 0.43 1.72 -11.70
CA GLU A 84 1.57 1.79 -12.63
C GLU A 84 2.91 1.74 -11.87
N GLY A 85 3.00 2.48 -10.76
CA GLY A 85 4.14 2.45 -9.85
C GLY A 85 3.70 2.19 -8.41
N PHE A 86 4.63 1.77 -7.56
CA PHE A 86 4.38 1.40 -6.17
C PHE A 86 5.59 1.77 -5.32
N VAL A 87 5.34 2.42 -4.18
CA VAL A 87 6.31 2.58 -3.11
C VAL A 87 5.76 1.84 -1.91
N GLY A 88 6.60 1.08 -1.23
CA GLY A 88 6.20 0.37 -0.03
C GLY A 88 7.26 0.51 1.04
N VAL A 89 6.86 0.97 2.21
CA VAL A 89 7.75 1.19 3.35
C VAL A 89 7.21 0.44 4.56
N PRO A 90 7.97 -0.48 5.15
CA PRO A 90 7.54 -1.21 6.34
C PRO A 90 7.57 -0.29 7.57
N ILE A 91 6.53 -0.40 8.39
CA ILE A 91 6.42 0.28 9.68
C ILE A 91 7.05 -0.64 10.73
N ARG A 92 8.00 -0.11 11.49
CA ARG A 92 8.79 -0.90 12.45
C ARG A 92 8.60 -0.39 13.87
N GLU A 93 8.45 -1.33 14.79
CA GLU A 93 8.65 -1.10 16.23
C GLU A 93 9.90 -1.89 16.64
N ASN A 94 10.99 -1.18 16.95
CA ASN A 94 12.32 -1.78 17.09
C ASN A 94 12.72 -2.59 15.84
N THR A 95 12.84 -3.91 15.99
CA THR A 95 13.15 -4.86 14.90
C THR A 95 11.91 -5.56 14.34
N GLU A 96 10.72 -5.38 14.94
CA GLU A 96 9.49 -6.02 14.49
C GLU A 96 8.82 -5.18 13.39
N ILE A 97 8.40 -5.84 12.31
CA ILE A 97 7.55 -5.23 11.29
C ILE A 97 6.10 -5.30 11.77
N ILE A 98 5.52 -4.15 12.10
CA ILE A 98 4.15 -4.06 12.63
C ILE A 98 3.12 -3.66 11.58
N GLY A 99 3.57 -3.27 10.39
CA GLY A 99 2.70 -2.85 9.29
C GLY A 99 3.47 -2.32 8.10
N ALA A 100 2.77 -1.64 7.21
CA ALA A 100 3.36 -0.98 6.05
C ALA A 100 2.57 0.26 5.63
N LEU A 101 3.29 1.20 5.03
CA LEU A 101 2.76 2.34 4.29
C LEU A 101 3.06 2.14 2.80
N ALA A 102 2.08 2.36 1.94
CA ALA A 102 2.24 2.23 0.50
C ALA A 102 1.37 3.21 -0.29
#